data_AF-A0A250JQ19-F1
#
_entry.id   AF-A0A250JQ19-F1
#
_cell.length_a   1.000
_cell.length_b   1.000
_cell.length_c   1.000
_cell.angle_alpha   90.00
_cell.angle_beta   90.00
_cell.angle_gamma   90.00
#
_symmetry.space_group_name_H-M   'P 1'
#
loop_
_entity.id
_entity.type
_entity.pdbx_description
1 polymer ?
#
loop_
_entity_poly.entity_id
_entity_poly.type
_entity_poly.pdbx_seq_one_letter_code
_entity_poly.pdbx_strand_id
1 'polypeptide(L)'
;MHLVVRLTTQALAWSLTLLPLAASAQFDDVDSFPSAEPERGCPKRPDIVPFTARNLVGLSGAGWLAHQAVIPEAKDRYFSEAERDRSGVKLVPAEDDVRKLGAPDPAVPLWVFGKADAAPCRAVPVVWWAVRMGTDADRKTYLMSELQVECDVLPPGRLSGTPVALRQKDAPTGCKLRRADDNANSAEGRGLPLELADVLPERACEAPECERKWEIFSSRWDDGSAVFDIAASWMKRDGKKDPCEWATEDYTTLLLRPAGALAPVPLRSGGAFFGALYDSTGLRTVLSRDMGTLNVHDAARPKAAPKTVRYGSPTEEELLNAKRTLSPCKQ
;
A
#
# COMPACT_ATOMS: atom_id res chain seq x y z
N MET A 1 -59.23 -11.88 50.32
CA MET A 1 -60.65 -11.77 50.71
C MET A 1 -60.90 -10.31 51.06
N HIS A 2 -61.94 -9.73 50.43
CA HIS A 2 -62.47 -8.37 50.53
C HIS A 2 -61.58 -7.19 50.09
N LEU A 3 -62.08 -6.11 49.50
CA LEU A 3 -63.07 -5.79 48.45
C LEU A 3 -63.05 -4.24 48.38
N VAL A 4 -63.36 -3.66 47.21
CA VAL A 4 -63.92 -2.29 46.99
C VAL A 4 -62.88 -1.15 47.04
N VAL A 5 -62.46 -0.45 45.98
CA VAL A 5 -63.12 0.27 44.84
C VAL A 5 -63.99 1.46 45.24
N ARG A 6 -63.54 2.69 44.93
CA ARG A 6 -64.31 3.78 44.26
C ARG A 6 -63.41 5.02 44.11
N LEU A 7 -62.98 5.38 42.89
CA LEU A 7 -63.68 6.10 41.80
C LEU A 7 -63.95 7.59 42.09
N THR A 8 -63.22 8.42 41.33
CA THR A 8 -63.65 9.67 40.65
C THR A 8 -63.91 10.91 41.52
N THR A 9 -63.64 12.15 41.12
CA THR A 9 -63.59 12.77 39.77
C THR A 9 -62.99 14.20 39.91
N GLN A 10 -62.29 14.69 38.86
CA GLN A 10 -62.32 16.07 38.33
C GLN A 10 -61.90 17.25 39.26
N ALA A 11 -61.23 18.31 38.83
CA ALA A 11 -60.81 18.77 37.51
C ALA A 11 -59.82 19.94 37.72
N LEU A 12 -58.96 20.11 36.71
CA LEU A 12 -58.42 21.37 36.17
C LEU A 12 -58.18 22.51 37.15
N ALA A 13 -56.92 22.79 37.45
CA ALA A 13 -56.01 23.62 36.64
C ALA A 13 -55.80 24.93 37.39
N TRP A 14 -54.63 25.56 37.21
CA TRP A 14 -54.39 27.01 37.13
C TRP A 14 -52.87 27.18 37.16
N SER A 15 -52.32 27.20 35.94
CA SER A 15 -51.30 28.11 35.43
C SER A 15 -50.20 28.64 36.36
N LEU A 16 -48.97 28.25 35.99
CA LEU A 16 -47.68 28.88 36.28
C LEU A 16 -47.58 30.36 35.87
N THR A 17 -46.80 31.15 36.61
CA THR A 17 -45.59 31.92 36.18
C THR A 17 -45.09 32.76 37.39
N LEU A 18 -43.97 32.41 38.04
CA LEU A 18 -42.54 32.78 37.78
C LEU A 18 -42.26 34.29 37.98
N LEU A 19 -41.49 34.72 38.98
CA LEU A 19 -40.01 34.79 39.07
C LEU A 19 -39.60 35.39 40.47
N PRO A 20 -38.31 35.56 40.83
CA PRO A 20 -37.17 34.64 40.81
C PRO A 20 -36.42 34.65 42.16
N LEU A 21 -35.84 33.52 42.59
CA LEU A 21 -34.73 33.55 43.55
C LEU A 21 -33.63 32.60 43.08
N ALA A 22 -32.41 33.12 43.12
CA ALA A 22 -31.22 32.63 42.47
C ALA A 22 -30.85 31.19 42.90
N ALA A 23 -30.67 30.34 41.90
CA ALA A 23 -29.84 29.15 42.01
C ALA A 23 -28.59 29.41 41.15
N SER A 24 -27.46 29.60 41.82
CA SER A 24 -26.14 29.53 41.20
C SER A 24 -25.91 28.09 40.74
N ALA A 25 -26.20 27.81 39.47
CA ALA A 25 -25.75 26.59 38.82
C ALA A 25 -24.24 26.74 38.58
N GLN A 26 -23.46 25.82 39.15
CA GLN A 26 -22.10 25.55 38.71
C GLN A 26 -22.17 25.22 37.22
N PHE A 27 -21.57 26.07 36.39
CA PHE A 27 -21.21 25.67 35.04
C PHE A 27 -20.02 24.74 35.20
N ASP A 28 -20.30 23.44 35.23
CA ASP A 28 -19.30 22.44 34.90
C ASP A 28 -18.74 22.80 33.52
N ASP A 29 -17.41 22.88 33.45
CA ASP A 29 -16.65 22.97 32.22
C ASP A 29 -17.19 21.93 31.24
N VAL A 30 -17.97 22.40 30.27
CA VAL A 30 -18.29 21.60 29.11
C VAL A 30 -16.98 21.48 28.37
N ASP A 31 -16.33 20.33 28.58
CA ASP A 31 -15.30 19.78 27.73
C ASP A 31 -15.61 20.21 26.30
N SER A 32 -14.82 21.16 25.82
CA SER A 32 -14.79 21.52 24.42
C SER A 32 -14.22 20.29 23.74
N PHE A 33 -15.08 19.32 23.41
CA PHE A 33 -14.72 18.24 22.52
C PHE A 33 -14.08 18.92 21.31
N PRO A 34 -12.78 18.71 21.03
CA PRO A 34 -12.21 19.25 19.82
C PRO A 34 -13.10 18.70 18.71
N SER A 35 -13.72 19.61 17.95
CA SER A 35 -14.55 19.22 16.82
C SER A 35 -13.67 18.34 15.95
N ALA A 36 -13.88 17.02 16.03
CA ALA A 36 -13.08 16.07 15.29
C ALA A 36 -13.23 16.49 13.83
N GLU A 37 -12.13 16.89 13.19
CA GLU A 37 -12.18 17.20 11.78
C GLU A 37 -12.87 16.03 11.07
N PRO A 38 -13.83 16.29 10.17
CA PRO A 38 -14.55 15.23 9.51
C PRO A 38 -13.56 14.27 8.86
N GLU A 39 -13.72 12.96 9.08
CA GLU A 39 -12.92 11.94 8.42
C GLU A 39 -13.01 12.15 6.91
N ARG A 40 -11.89 12.48 6.28
CA ARG A 40 -11.83 12.69 4.83
C ARG A 40 -11.69 11.36 4.08
N GLY A 41 -11.29 10.31 4.79
CA GLY A 41 -11.04 8.98 4.26
C GLY A 41 -9.88 8.95 3.27
N CYS A 42 -9.81 7.90 2.47
CA CYS A 42 -8.80 7.82 1.43
C CYS A 42 -9.23 8.61 0.19
N PRO A 43 -8.29 9.28 -0.50
CA PRO A 43 -8.59 9.98 -1.74
C PRO A 43 -9.04 8.98 -2.82
N LYS A 44 -10.08 9.34 -3.59
CA LYS A 44 -10.59 8.51 -4.70
C LYS A 44 -9.55 8.23 -5.79
N ARG A 45 -8.59 9.14 -5.97
CA ARG A 45 -7.48 9.03 -6.93
C ARG A 45 -6.19 9.43 -6.23
N PRO A 46 -5.58 8.51 -5.47
CA PRO A 46 -4.38 8.84 -4.70
C PRO A 46 -3.23 9.23 -5.63
N ASP A 47 -2.56 10.34 -5.31
CA ASP A 47 -1.26 10.65 -5.90
C ASP A 47 -0.15 10.00 -5.07
N ILE A 48 0.13 8.73 -5.41
CA ILE A 48 1.10 7.92 -4.67
C ILE A 48 2.52 8.34 -5.00
N VAL A 49 3.32 8.51 -3.95
CA VAL A 49 4.75 8.77 -4.01
C VAL A 49 5.48 7.54 -3.46
N PRO A 50 6.19 6.78 -4.31
CA PRO A 50 6.95 5.61 -3.89
C PRO A 50 8.27 6.01 -3.23
N PHE A 51 8.90 5.05 -2.56
CA PHE A 51 10.19 5.22 -1.88
C PHE A 51 11.22 4.22 -2.37
N THR A 52 12.48 4.67 -2.39
CA THR A 52 13.67 3.82 -2.55
C THR A 52 14.54 3.95 -1.32
N ALA A 53 15.11 2.84 -0.84
CA ALA A 53 16.04 2.89 0.28
C ALA A 53 17.36 3.56 -0.13
N ARG A 54 17.94 4.38 0.76
CA ARG A 54 19.17 5.15 0.49
C ARG A 54 20.34 4.27 0.02
N ASN A 55 20.51 3.12 0.68
CA ASN A 55 21.58 2.17 0.37
C ASN A 55 21.45 1.57 -1.03
N LEU A 56 20.24 1.40 -1.57
CA LEU A 56 20.02 0.88 -2.93
C LEU A 56 20.50 1.85 -4.02
N VAL A 57 20.71 3.13 -3.68
CA VAL A 57 21.20 4.15 -4.63
C VAL A 57 22.63 4.59 -4.31
N GLY A 58 23.33 3.86 -3.43
CA GLY A 58 24.72 4.13 -3.07
C GLY A 58 24.92 5.26 -2.05
N LEU A 59 23.85 5.75 -1.41
CA LEU A 59 23.97 6.69 -0.29
C LEU A 59 24.20 5.94 1.03
N SER A 60 25.02 6.53 1.89
CA SER A 60 25.25 6.02 3.24
C SER A 60 24.05 6.23 4.16
N GLY A 61 23.97 5.38 5.19
CA GLY A 61 22.94 5.43 6.24
C GLY A 61 21.66 4.66 5.91
N ALA A 62 20.90 4.36 6.96
CA ALA A 62 19.56 3.80 6.83
C ALA A 62 18.54 4.93 6.60
N GLY A 63 17.64 4.74 5.64
CA GLY A 63 16.58 5.72 5.38
C GLY A 63 15.94 5.54 4.02
N TRP A 64 14.93 6.37 3.77
CA TRP A 64 14.13 6.31 2.55
C TRP A 64 14.24 7.62 1.77
N LEU A 65 14.20 7.50 0.45
CA LEU A 65 14.12 8.60 -0.51
C LEU A 65 12.77 8.53 -1.20
N ALA A 66 12.00 9.61 -1.13
CA ALA A 66 10.72 9.74 -1.81
C ALA A 66 10.94 10.15 -3.27
N HIS A 67 10.27 9.49 -4.21
CA HIS A 67 10.35 9.82 -5.64
C HIS A 67 9.48 11.02 -5.98
N GLN A 68 10.10 12.11 -6.40
CA GLN A 68 9.38 13.36 -6.65
C GLN A 68 9.09 13.53 -8.14
N ALA A 69 10.06 13.24 -8.99
CA ALA A 69 9.93 13.34 -10.44
C ALA A 69 10.99 12.52 -11.18
N VAL A 70 10.81 12.37 -12.49
CA VAL A 70 11.90 12.02 -13.41
C VAL A 70 12.43 13.32 -13.99
N ILE A 71 13.74 13.57 -13.85
CA ILE A 71 14.40 14.74 -14.44
C ILE A 71 14.44 14.54 -15.96
N PRO A 72 13.86 15.46 -16.76
CA PRO A 72 13.95 15.39 -18.21
C PRO A 72 15.42 15.45 -18.66
N GLU A 73 15.80 14.68 -19.67
CA GLU A 73 17.20 14.61 -20.14
C GLU A 73 17.78 15.98 -20.51
N ALA A 74 16.99 16.85 -21.13
CA ALA A 74 17.38 18.22 -21.47
C ALA A 74 17.67 19.11 -20.25
N LYS A 75 17.29 18.67 -19.05
CA LYS A 75 17.49 19.37 -17.78
C LYS A 75 18.45 18.64 -16.85
N ASP A 76 18.91 17.45 -17.22
CA ASP A 76 19.86 16.68 -16.44
C ASP A 76 21.28 17.21 -16.63
N ARG A 77 21.63 18.17 -15.77
CA ARG A 77 23.00 18.69 -15.65
C ARG A 77 23.85 17.92 -14.65
N TYR A 78 23.26 16.95 -13.94
CA TYR A 78 23.96 16.22 -12.89
C TYR A 78 24.80 15.12 -13.52
N PHE A 79 24.29 14.40 -14.52
CA PHE A 79 25.02 13.33 -15.18
C PHE A 79 25.36 13.74 -16.62
N SER A 80 26.65 13.99 -16.86
CA SER A 80 27.18 14.28 -18.19
C SER A 80 26.98 13.09 -19.13
N GLU A 81 27.08 13.29 -20.44
CA GLU A 81 26.88 12.19 -21.42
C GLU A 81 27.74 10.97 -21.14
N ALA A 82 29.00 11.16 -20.73
CA ALA A 82 29.91 10.07 -20.37
C ALA A 82 29.52 9.31 -19.07
N GLU A 83 28.69 9.92 -18.22
CA GLU A 83 28.17 9.34 -16.97
C GLU A 83 26.76 8.77 -17.14
N ARG A 84 26.09 9.01 -18.28
CA ARG A 84 24.71 8.55 -18.50
C ARG A 84 24.58 7.04 -18.50
N ASP A 85 25.64 6.32 -18.81
CA ASP A 85 25.66 4.86 -18.85
C ASP A 85 26.07 4.25 -17.50
N ARG A 86 26.03 5.02 -16.41
CA ARG A 86 26.33 4.52 -15.06
C ARG A 86 25.26 4.94 -14.06
N SER A 87 25.07 4.09 -13.05
CA SER A 87 24.31 4.45 -11.86
C SER A 87 25.10 5.44 -11.02
N GLY A 88 24.42 6.37 -10.38
CA GLY A 88 25.08 7.35 -9.52
C GLY A 88 24.10 8.25 -8.78
N VAL A 89 24.62 8.99 -7.82
CA VAL A 89 23.85 9.92 -7.01
C VAL A 89 24.62 11.22 -6.83
N LYS A 90 23.94 12.35 -7.03
CA LYS A 90 24.49 13.69 -6.85
C LYS A 90 23.51 14.54 -6.04
N LEU A 91 24.03 15.31 -5.08
CA LEU A 91 23.24 16.25 -4.30
C LEU A 91 22.71 17.35 -5.23
N VAL A 92 21.45 17.72 -5.07
CA VAL A 92 20.87 18.90 -5.71
C VAL A 92 21.14 20.10 -4.79
N PRO A 93 21.89 21.12 -5.23
CA PRO A 93 22.14 22.32 -4.46
C PRO A 93 20.84 22.99 -3.96
N ALA A 94 20.86 23.57 -2.76
CA ALA A 94 19.67 24.15 -2.14
C ALA A 94 19.15 25.39 -2.88
N GLU A 95 20.02 26.09 -3.61
CA GLU A 95 19.70 27.22 -4.48
C GLU A 95 18.98 26.81 -5.78
N ASP A 96 18.97 25.53 -6.12
CA ASP A 96 18.31 25.04 -7.30
C ASP A 96 16.79 25.05 -7.13
N ASP A 97 16.10 25.66 -8.10
CA ASP A 97 14.65 25.54 -8.18
C ASP A 97 14.27 24.13 -8.65
N VAL A 98 14.01 23.25 -7.67
CA VAL A 98 13.61 21.85 -7.90
C VAL A 98 12.37 21.73 -8.78
N ARG A 99 11.50 22.74 -8.86
CA ARG A 99 10.34 22.74 -9.76
C ARG A 99 10.78 22.80 -11.23
N LYS A 100 11.89 23.48 -11.53
CA LYS A 100 12.47 23.47 -12.88
C LYS A 100 12.91 22.07 -13.29
N LEU A 101 13.36 21.26 -12.32
CA LEU A 101 13.74 19.85 -12.52
C LEU A 101 12.54 18.90 -12.62
N GLY A 102 11.32 19.40 -12.44
CA GLY A 102 10.08 18.64 -12.53
C GLY A 102 9.45 18.28 -11.19
N ALA A 103 10.00 18.72 -10.05
CA ALA A 103 9.37 18.52 -8.76
C ALA A 103 7.96 19.11 -8.73
N PRO A 104 6.99 18.40 -8.14
CA PRO A 104 5.69 18.96 -7.79
C PRO A 104 5.84 20.11 -6.80
N ASP A 105 4.76 20.89 -6.62
CA ASP A 105 4.76 22.04 -5.71
C ASP A 105 5.16 21.61 -4.28
N PRO A 106 6.31 22.08 -3.76
CA PRO A 106 6.78 21.71 -2.42
C PRO A 106 5.86 22.19 -1.29
N ALA A 107 4.97 23.15 -1.57
CA ALA A 107 3.96 23.60 -0.60
C ALA A 107 2.88 22.53 -0.33
N VAL A 108 2.72 21.57 -1.24
CA VAL A 108 1.81 20.43 -1.04
C VAL A 108 2.55 19.35 -0.24
N PRO A 109 2.13 19.08 1.01
CA PRO A 109 2.82 18.10 1.84
C PRO A 109 2.65 16.67 1.30
N LEU A 110 3.52 15.80 1.79
CA LEU A 110 3.36 14.36 1.69
C LEU A 110 2.73 13.83 2.98
N TRP A 111 1.87 12.83 2.85
CA TRP A 111 1.28 12.08 3.97
C TRP A 111 1.81 10.67 3.94
N VAL A 112 2.70 10.34 4.89
CA VAL A 112 3.49 9.10 4.91
C VAL A 112 2.81 8.04 5.77
N PHE A 113 2.61 6.87 5.18
CA PHE A 113 2.18 5.65 5.83
C PHE A 113 3.43 4.81 6.16
N GLY A 114 4.00 5.05 7.34
CA GLY A 114 5.23 4.38 7.80
C GLY A 114 5.00 2.96 8.33
N LYS A 115 3.89 2.75 9.04
CA LYS A 115 3.50 1.47 9.66
C LYS A 115 2.13 1.03 9.14
N ALA A 116 1.89 -0.29 9.11
CA ALA A 116 0.60 -0.84 8.73
C ALA A 116 -0.47 -0.42 9.76
N ASP A 117 -1.68 -0.12 9.26
CA ASP A 117 -2.88 0.26 10.02
C ASP A 117 -2.74 1.51 10.91
N ALA A 118 -1.60 2.21 10.84
CA ALA A 118 -1.34 3.46 11.52
C ALA A 118 -1.86 4.66 10.72
N ALA A 119 -2.16 5.75 11.44
CA ALA A 119 -2.50 7.03 10.81
C ALA A 119 -1.28 7.58 10.04
N PRO A 120 -1.50 8.21 8.87
CA PRO A 120 -0.42 8.83 8.12
C PRO A 120 0.05 10.10 8.83
N CYS A 121 1.34 10.38 8.74
CA CYS A 121 1.90 11.61 9.28
C CYS A 121 2.31 12.57 8.17
N ARG A 122 2.31 13.86 8.51
CA ARG A 122 2.79 14.89 7.59
C ARG A 122 4.29 14.72 7.38
N ALA A 123 4.71 14.99 6.16
CA ALA A 123 6.10 14.97 5.76
C ALA A 123 6.40 16.05 4.72
N VAL A 124 7.60 16.62 4.82
CA VAL A 124 8.10 17.64 3.90
C VAL A 124 9.48 17.26 3.35
N PRO A 125 9.75 17.49 2.05
CA PRO A 125 11.08 17.31 1.49
C PRO A 125 12.11 18.24 2.15
N VAL A 126 13.28 17.71 2.53
CA VAL A 126 14.35 18.49 3.17
C VAL A 126 15.67 18.48 2.42
N VAL A 127 16.03 17.35 1.81
CA VAL A 127 17.27 17.22 1.03
C VAL A 127 16.93 16.58 -0.30
N TRP A 128 17.47 17.11 -1.39
CA TRP A 128 17.14 16.70 -2.75
C TRP A 128 18.33 16.03 -3.42
N TRP A 129 18.07 14.96 -4.15
CA TRP A 129 19.06 14.12 -4.80
C TRP A 129 18.68 13.87 -6.25
N ALA A 130 19.64 14.05 -7.15
CA ALA A 130 19.57 13.55 -8.51
C ALA A 130 20.16 12.14 -8.51
N VAL A 131 19.31 11.13 -8.71
CA VAL A 131 19.66 9.72 -8.63
C VAL A 131 19.49 9.09 -10.00
N ARG A 132 20.59 8.67 -10.60
CA ARG A 132 20.57 7.94 -11.85
C ARG A 132 20.60 6.44 -11.57
N MET A 133 19.53 5.75 -11.94
CA MET A 133 19.37 4.32 -11.69
C MET A 133 18.61 3.62 -12.81
N GLY A 134 18.87 2.32 -12.95
CA GLY A 134 18.25 1.45 -13.94
C GLY A 134 19.25 0.72 -14.85
N THR A 135 18.70 -0.11 -15.74
CA THR A 135 19.45 -0.82 -16.80
C THR A 135 19.68 0.07 -18.01
N ASP A 136 20.67 -0.24 -18.84
CA ASP A 136 21.14 0.66 -19.91
C ASP A 136 20.03 1.13 -20.87
N ALA A 137 19.08 0.26 -21.22
CA ALA A 137 17.97 0.60 -22.12
C ALA A 137 16.94 1.58 -21.51
N ASP A 138 16.91 1.69 -20.19
CA ASP A 138 15.79 2.30 -19.44
C ASP A 138 16.29 3.21 -18.30
N ARG A 139 17.59 3.51 -18.23
CA ARG A 139 18.21 4.27 -17.15
C ARG A 139 17.77 5.72 -17.21
N LYS A 140 17.17 6.20 -16.11
CA LYS A 140 16.69 7.57 -15.97
C LYS A 140 17.29 8.23 -14.75
N THR A 141 17.27 9.55 -14.76
CA THR A 141 17.64 10.36 -13.60
C THR A 141 16.37 10.76 -12.86
N TYR A 142 16.24 10.29 -11.64
CA TYR A 142 15.13 10.54 -10.75
C TYR A 142 15.49 11.66 -9.80
N LEU A 143 14.56 12.60 -9.62
CA LEU A 143 14.62 13.58 -8.55
C LEU A 143 13.97 12.94 -7.32
N MET A 144 14.78 12.69 -6.30
CA MET A 144 14.33 12.11 -5.05
C MET A 144 14.57 13.07 -3.88
N SER A 145 13.82 12.92 -2.81
CA SER A 145 13.99 13.72 -1.60
C SER A 145 14.04 12.89 -0.34
N GLU A 146 14.93 13.25 0.58
CA GLU A 146 14.77 12.91 1.99
C GLU A 146 13.58 13.68 2.55
N LEU A 147 12.83 13.04 3.44
CA LEU A 147 11.68 13.64 4.08
C LEU A 147 11.95 13.85 5.56
N GLN A 148 11.59 15.03 6.06
CA GLN A 148 11.33 15.21 7.48
C GLN A 148 9.91 14.72 7.75
N VAL A 149 9.79 13.67 8.55
CA VAL A 149 8.53 13.00 8.89
C VAL A 149 8.19 13.22 10.36
N GLU A 150 6.90 13.42 10.66
CA GLU A 150 6.42 13.60 12.04
C GLU A 150 6.13 12.28 12.76
N CYS A 151 6.31 11.13 12.10
CA CYS A 151 6.07 9.81 12.67
C CYS A 151 7.23 8.84 12.46
N ASP A 152 7.23 7.78 13.24
CA ASP A 152 8.15 6.66 13.09
C ASP A 152 7.99 5.97 11.74
N VAL A 153 9.02 6.10 10.91
CA VAL A 153 9.19 5.30 9.70
C VAL A 153 10.27 4.27 9.97
N LEU A 154 9.91 2.98 9.90
CA LEU A 154 10.88 1.92 10.12
C LEU A 154 11.99 1.99 9.04
N PRO A 155 13.27 1.85 9.41
CA PRO A 155 14.37 1.89 8.46
C PRO A 155 14.27 0.71 7.48
N PRO A 156 14.78 0.80 6.24
CA PRO A 156 14.76 -0.29 5.29
C PRO A 156 15.33 -1.61 5.85
N GLY A 157 14.67 -2.73 5.58
CA GLY A 157 15.04 -4.04 6.12
C GLY A 157 13.88 -5.05 6.09
N ARG A 158 14.13 -6.24 6.67
CA ARG A 158 13.24 -7.41 6.58
C ARG A 158 11.90 -7.27 7.33
N LEU A 159 11.86 -6.43 8.35
CA LEU A 159 10.67 -6.20 9.19
C LEU A 159 9.92 -4.90 8.84
N SER A 160 10.53 -4.05 8.03
CA SER A 160 10.00 -2.76 7.62
C SER A 160 9.43 -2.89 6.20
N GLY A 161 8.10 -2.98 6.07
CA GLY A 161 7.53 -2.78 4.74
C GLY A 161 7.89 -1.37 4.21
N THR A 162 8.17 -1.25 2.91
CA THR A 162 8.47 0.05 2.30
C THR A 162 7.33 1.05 2.57
N PRO A 163 7.63 2.29 2.98
CA PRO A 163 6.63 3.32 3.20
C PRO A 163 5.88 3.66 1.91
N VAL A 164 4.69 4.21 2.08
CA VAL A 164 3.90 4.79 0.98
C VAL A 164 3.57 6.22 1.36
N ALA A 165 3.63 7.15 0.41
CA ALA A 165 3.20 8.52 0.65
C ALA A 165 2.08 8.92 -0.32
N LEU A 166 1.20 9.81 0.14
CA LEU A 166 0.22 10.51 -0.67
C LEU A 166 0.59 11.98 -0.76
N ARG A 167 0.64 12.50 -1.99
CA ARG A 167 0.77 13.95 -2.21
C ARG A 167 -0.60 14.59 -2.28
N GLN A 168 -0.93 15.40 -1.29
CA GLN A 168 -2.19 16.13 -1.25
C GLN A 168 -2.15 17.24 -0.21
N LYS A 169 -2.92 18.30 -0.45
CA LYS A 169 -3.00 19.48 0.41
C LYS A 169 -3.49 19.13 1.81
N ASP A 170 -4.52 18.29 1.87
CA ASP A 170 -5.26 18.00 3.07
C ASP A 170 -4.89 16.64 3.67
N ALA A 171 -4.95 16.53 4.99
CA ALA A 171 -4.73 15.27 5.69
C ALA A 171 -5.79 14.22 5.27
N PRO A 172 -5.40 13.00 4.85
CA PRO A 172 -6.34 11.91 4.62
C PRO A 172 -6.75 11.26 5.94
N THR A 173 -7.43 12.03 6.80
CA THR A 173 -7.90 11.56 8.10
C THR A 173 -8.79 10.33 7.95
N GLY A 174 -8.49 9.27 8.70
CA GLY A 174 -9.19 7.97 8.61
C GLY A 174 -8.70 7.02 7.51
N CYS A 175 -7.85 7.48 6.57
CA CYS A 175 -7.20 6.58 5.62
C CYS A 175 -6.04 5.82 6.28
N LYS A 176 -5.93 4.52 6.01
CA LYS A 176 -4.89 3.64 6.54
C LYS A 176 -4.30 2.76 5.44
N LEU A 177 -3.05 2.34 5.64
CA LEU A 177 -2.37 1.37 4.78
C LEU A 177 -2.36 0.01 5.47
N ARG A 178 -2.99 -1.00 4.88
CA ARG A 178 -2.82 -2.40 5.28
C ARG A 178 -1.80 -3.08 4.38
N ARG A 179 -1.01 -3.99 4.93
CA ARG A 179 -0.13 -4.91 4.19
C ARG A 179 -0.61 -6.33 4.43
N ALA A 180 -0.08 -7.29 3.66
CA ALA A 180 -0.35 -8.71 3.87
C ALA A 180 -0.16 -9.06 5.35
N ASP A 181 -1.21 -9.61 5.94
CA ASP A 181 -1.32 -9.97 7.37
C ASP A 181 -1.71 -11.44 7.56
N ASP A 182 -2.05 -12.13 6.48
CA ASP A 182 -2.28 -13.58 6.45
C ASP A 182 -1.47 -14.23 5.33
N ASN A 183 -0.68 -15.25 5.70
CA ASN A 183 0.19 -16.00 4.81
C ASN A 183 -0.13 -17.48 4.91
N ALA A 184 -0.34 -18.14 3.77
CA ALA A 184 -0.60 -19.57 3.70
C ALA A 184 0.27 -20.20 2.61
N ASN A 185 0.70 -21.43 2.82
CA ASN A 185 1.49 -22.17 1.83
C ASN A 185 1.18 -23.68 1.85
N SER A 186 1.64 -24.37 0.81
CA SER A 186 1.46 -25.82 0.67
C SER A 186 2.26 -26.67 1.66
N ALA A 187 3.31 -26.14 2.29
CA ALA A 187 4.16 -26.92 3.20
C ALA A 187 3.45 -27.25 4.53
N GLU A 188 2.42 -26.50 4.88
CA GLU A 188 1.59 -26.74 6.07
C GLU A 188 0.59 -27.90 5.90
N GLY A 189 0.64 -28.65 4.79
CA GLY A 189 -0.28 -29.76 4.49
C GLY A 189 -1.72 -29.32 4.23
N ARG A 190 -1.96 -28.00 4.17
CA ARG A 190 -3.26 -27.42 3.83
C ARG A 190 -3.50 -27.54 2.33
N GLY A 191 -4.72 -27.86 1.95
CA GLY A 191 -5.16 -27.72 0.56
C GLY A 191 -5.22 -26.23 0.16
N LEU A 192 -5.20 -25.96 -1.14
CA LEU A 192 -5.48 -24.62 -1.65
C LEU A 192 -6.88 -24.19 -1.18
N PRO A 193 -7.08 -22.95 -0.67
CA PRO A 193 -8.40 -22.46 -0.30
C PRO A 193 -9.40 -22.63 -1.44
N LEU A 194 -10.58 -23.19 -1.15
CA LEU A 194 -11.60 -23.50 -2.16
C LEU A 194 -12.01 -22.27 -2.99
N GLU A 195 -12.05 -21.09 -2.37
CA GLU A 195 -12.35 -19.81 -3.03
C GLU A 195 -11.35 -19.42 -4.13
N LEU A 196 -10.17 -20.07 -4.16
CA LEU A 196 -9.09 -19.82 -5.11
C LEU A 196 -8.87 -20.98 -6.07
N ALA A 197 -9.56 -22.11 -5.88
CA ALA A 197 -9.38 -23.31 -6.69
C ALA A 197 -9.68 -23.07 -8.17
N ASP A 198 -10.75 -22.32 -8.44
CA ASP A 198 -11.20 -22.02 -9.81
C ASP A 198 -10.34 -20.96 -10.52
N VAL A 199 -9.43 -20.30 -9.82
CA VAL A 199 -8.62 -19.20 -10.37
C VAL A 199 -7.22 -19.66 -10.75
N LEU A 200 -6.70 -20.71 -10.11
CA LEU A 200 -5.44 -21.31 -10.52
C LEU A 200 -5.64 -22.18 -11.76
N PRO A 201 -4.75 -22.11 -12.76
CA PRO A 201 -4.87 -22.95 -13.94
C PRO A 201 -4.77 -24.43 -13.55
N GLU A 202 -5.73 -25.21 -14.02
CA GLU A 202 -5.65 -26.67 -13.92
C GLU A 202 -4.46 -27.16 -14.76
N ARG A 203 -3.54 -27.87 -14.11
CA ARG A 203 -2.39 -28.51 -14.75
C ARG A 203 -2.35 -29.96 -14.32
N ALA A 204 -2.11 -30.85 -15.28
CA ALA A 204 -1.84 -32.26 -15.01
C ALA A 204 -0.52 -32.37 -14.23
N CYS A 205 -0.63 -32.44 -12.91
CA CYS A 205 0.47 -32.56 -11.98
C CYS A 205 0.02 -33.49 -10.85
N GLU A 206 0.14 -34.79 -11.09
CA GLU A 206 -0.21 -35.81 -10.13
C GLU A 206 1.04 -36.36 -9.45
N ALA A 207 0.95 -36.52 -8.14
CA ALA A 207 1.97 -37.22 -7.39
C ALA A 207 2.03 -38.70 -7.84
N PRO A 208 3.21 -39.34 -7.89
CA PRO A 208 4.50 -38.87 -7.38
C PRO A 208 5.40 -38.19 -8.43
N GLU A 209 4.99 -38.13 -9.70
CA GLU A 209 5.81 -37.61 -10.81
C GLU A 209 5.82 -36.08 -10.89
N CYS A 210 4.92 -35.42 -10.15
CA CYS A 210 4.85 -33.98 -10.07
C CYS A 210 4.49 -33.52 -8.65
N GLU A 211 5.06 -32.39 -8.25
CA GLU A 211 4.74 -31.70 -7.00
C GLU A 211 4.21 -30.30 -7.30
N ARG A 212 3.06 -29.95 -6.73
CA ARG A 212 2.51 -28.60 -6.79
C ARG A 212 2.77 -27.87 -5.47
N LYS A 213 3.55 -26.80 -5.53
CA LYS A 213 3.72 -25.85 -4.43
C LYS A 213 2.89 -24.60 -4.66
N TRP A 214 2.40 -24.00 -3.59
CA TRP A 214 1.71 -22.71 -3.66
C TRP A 214 1.99 -21.90 -2.40
N GLU A 215 1.92 -20.58 -2.56
CA GLU A 215 2.09 -19.58 -1.50
C GLU A 215 1.11 -18.43 -1.75
N ILE A 216 0.42 -18.00 -0.70
CA ILE A 216 -0.57 -16.93 -0.73
C ILE A 216 -0.20 -15.91 0.34
N PHE A 217 -0.04 -14.66 -0.07
CA PHE A 217 -0.05 -13.49 0.81
C PHE A 217 -1.40 -12.79 0.65
N SER A 218 -2.09 -12.52 1.74
CA SER A 218 -3.43 -11.96 1.66
C SER A 218 -3.72 -10.95 2.76
N SER A 219 -4.75 -10.14 2.50
CA SER A 219 -5.41 -9.31 3.49
C SER A 219 -6.91 -9.31 3.28
N ARG A 220 -7.65 -9.26 4.39
CA ARG A 220 -9.10 -9.27 4.41
C ARG A 220 -9.63 -8.09 5.23
N TRP A 221 -10.83 -7.64 4.90
CA TRP A 221 -11.55 -6.57 5.60
C TRP A 221 -12.93 -7.05 6.06
N ASP A 222 -13.49 -6.32 7.02
CA ASP A 222 -14.76 -6.67 7.68
C ASP A 222 -15.96 -6.64 6.73
N ASP A 223 -15.87 -5.88 5.64
CA ASP A 223 -16.87 -5.85 4.56
C ASP A 223 -16.80 -7.08 3.62
N GLY A 224 -15.93 -8.04 3.94
CA GLY A 224 -15.69 -9.26 3.16
C GLY A 224 -14.75 -9.07 1.97
N SER A 225 -14.32 -7.84 1.67
CA SER A 225 -13.33 -7.61 0.63
C SER A 225 -11.99 -8.23 1.01
N ALA A 226 -11.23 -8.65 0.00
CA ALA A 226 -9.95 -9.33 0.22
C ALA A 226 -9.02 -9.18 -0.98
N VAL A 227 -7.71 -9.13 -0.72
CA VAL A 227 -6.66 -9.16 -1.75
C VAL A 227 -5.83 -10.42 -1.57
N PHE A 228 -5.51 -11.09 -2.66
CA PHE A 228 -4.72 -12.32 -2.68
C PHE A 228 -3.58 -12.20 -3.69
N ASP A 229 -2.34 -12.30 -3.23
CA ASP A 229 -1.15 -12.47 -4.05
C ASP A 229 -0.73 -13.94 -3.99
N ILE A 230 -0.89 -14.62 -5.12
CA ILE A 230 -0.72 -16.06 -5.22
C ILE A 230 0.47 -16.36 -6.12
N ALA A 231 1.35 -17.25 -5.68
CA ALA A 231 2.26 -17.98 -6.54
C ALA A 231 1.98 -19.47 -6.45
N ALA A 232 2.08 -20.15 -7.58
CA ALA A 232 2.02 -21.58 -7.70
C ALA A 232 3.14 -22.05 -8.63
N SER A 233 3.81 -23.15 -8.25
CA SER A 233 4.80 -23.82 -9.08
C SER A 233 4.41 -25.28 -9.22
N TRP A 234 4.31 -25.75 -10.46
CA TRP A 234 4.20 -27.17 -10.79
C TRP A 234 5.58 -27.68 -11.17
N MET A 235 6.09 -28.64 -10.39
CA MET A 235 7.45 -29.15 -10.52
C MET A 235 7.40 -30.61 -11.00
N LYS A 236 7.89 -30.85 -12.21
CA LYS A 236 7.90 -32.17 -12.83
C LYS A 236 9.21 -32.88 -12.53
N ARG A 237 9.09 -34.08 -11.98
CA ARG A 237 10.21 -34.90 -11.54
C ARG A 237 10.98 -35.49 -12.72
N ASP A 238 10.26 -35.97 -13.75
CA ASP A 238 10.82 -36.62 -14.95
C ASP A 238 11.91 -37.67 -14.62
N GLY A 239 11.66 -38.49 -13.59
CA GLY A 239 12.60 -39.52 -13.11
C GLY A 239 13.83 -39.01 -12.33
N LYS A 240 13.98 -37.69 -12.16
CA LYS A 240 15.10 -37.09 -11.44
C LYS A 240 14.91 -37.18 -9.93
N LYS A 241 15.99 -37.46 -9.20
CA LYS A 241 15.97 -37.54 -7.73
C LYS A 241 16.11 -36.18 -7.06
N ASP A 242 16.86 -35.27 -7.68
CA ASP A 242 17.14 -33.95 -7.14
C ASP A 242 16.03 -32.94 -7.52
N PRO A 243 15.29 -32.37 -6.55
CA PRO A 243 14.30 -31.32 -6.79
C PRO A 243 14.84 -30.07 -7.48
N CYS A 244 16.14 -29.81 -7.38
CA CYS A 244 16.78 -28.69 -8.08
C CYS A 244 16.75 -28.85 -9.60
N GLU A 245 16.67 -30.08 -10.09
CA GLU A 245 16.71 -30.38 -11.52
C GLU A 245 15.32 -30.52 -12.15
N TRP A 246 14.26 -30.39 -11.34
CA TRP A 246 12.88 -30.54 -11.79
C TRP A 246 12.47 -29.37 -12.69
N ALA A 247 11.76 -29.69 -13.76
CA ALA A 247 11.20 -28.66 -14.63
C ALA A 247 10.08 -27.94 -13.90
N THR A 248 10.09 -26.61 -13.91
CA THR A 248 9.13 -25.77 -13.18
C THR A 248 8.27 -24.97 -14.14
N GLU A 249 6.96 -25.06 -13.94
CA GLU A 249 5.98 -24.13 -14.51
C GLU A 249 5.52 -23.22 -13.38
N ASP A 250 5.76 -21.92 -13.49
CA ASP A 250 5.44 -20.94 -12.45
C ASP A 250 4.27 -20.06 -12.89
N TYR A 251 3.36 -19.80 -11.95
CA TYR A 251 2.21 -18.92 -12.14
C TYR A 251 2.09 -17.97 -10.95
N THR A 252 1.94 -16.69 -11.25
CA THR A 252 1.67 -15.65 -10.26
C THR A 252 0.42 -14.88 -10.66
N THR A 253 -0.40 -14.53 -9.68
CA THR A 253 -1.58 -13.70 -9.93
C THR A 253 -1.93 -12.88 -8.70
N LEU A 254 -2.45 -11.68 -8.96
CA LEU A 254 -2.99 -10.80 -7.93
C LEU A 254 -4.50 -10.69 -8.13
N LEU A 255 -5.25 -11.06 -7.10
CA LEU A 255 -6.69 -11.08 -7.14
C LEU A 255 -7.29 -10.09 -6.12
N LEU A 256 -8.43 -9.52 -6.49
CA LEU A 256 -9.29 -8.75 -5.60
C LEU A 256 -10.65 -9.44 -5.50
N ARG A 257 -11.12 -9.69 -4.29
CA ARG A 257 -12.54 -9.93 -4.00
C ARG A 257 -13.17 -8.62 -3.53
N PRO A 258 -14.05 -7.99 -4.32
CA PRO A 258 -14.81 -6.83 -3.87
C PRO A 258 -15.76 -7.18 -2.71
N ALA A 259 -16.17 -6.18 -1.94
CA ALA A 259 -17.20 -6.35 -0.92
C ALA A 259 -18.48 -6.96 -1.53
N GLY A 260 -19.05 -7.97 -0.87
CA GLY A 260 -20.24 -8.69 -1.33
C GLY A 260 -20.04 -9.61 -2.54
N ALA A 261 -18.83 -9.72 -3.10
CA ALA A 261 -18.55 -10.66 -4.19
C ALA A 261 -18.28 -12.07 -3.66
N LEU A 262 -18.80 -13.09 -4.36
CA LEU A 262 -18.60 -14.50 -4.00
C LEU A 262 -17.23 -15.04 -4.43
N ALA A 263 -16.70 -14.50 -5.54
CA ALA A 263 -15.44 -14.95 -6.12
C ALA A 263 -14.48 -13.77 -6.34
N PRO A 264 -13.17 -13.97 -6.17
CA PRO A 264 -12.17 -12.97 -6.49
C PRO A 264 -12.00 -12.84 -8.02
N VAL A 265 -11.52 -11.68 -8.45
CA VAL A 265 -11.22 -11.38 -9.86
C VAL A 265 -9.76 -10.95 -10.01
N PRO A 266 -9.09 -11.28 -11.13
CA PRO A 266 -7.72 -10.85 -11.35
C PRO A 266 -7.64 -9.33 -11.56
N LEU A 267 -6.65 -8.71 -10.93
CA LEU A 267 -6.28 -7.31 -11.18
C LEU A 267 -5.40 -7.22 -12.43
N ARG A 268 -5.69 -6.25 -13.31
CA ARG A 268 -4.91 -6.03 -14.54
C ARG A 268 -3.47 -5.65 -14.22
N SER A 269 -2.53 -6.08 -15.05
CA SER A 269 -1.07 -5.85 -14.88
C SER A 269 -0.41 -6.58 -13.70
N GLY A 270 -1.17 -7.28 -12.84
CA GLY A 270 -0.63 -8.17 -11.81
C GLY A 270 0.37 -7.50 -10.85
N GLY A 271 1.46 -8.20 -10.58
CA GLY A 271 2.52 -7.81 -9.64
C GLY A 271 2.29 -8.32 -8.22
N ALA A 272 3.31 -8.19 -7.37
CA ALA A 272 3.24 -8.59 -5.97
C ALA A 272 2.40 -7.61 -5.17
N PHE A 273 1.59 -8.11 -4.24
CA PHE A 273 0.79 -7.27 -3.35
C PHE A 273 1.72 -6.46 -2.45
N PHE A 274 1.60 -5.14 -2.52
CA PHE A 274 2.44 -4.21 -1.80
C PHE A 274 1.72 -3.61 -0.58
N GLY A 275 0.41 -3.43 -0.70
CA GLY A 275 -0.46 -2.94 0.36
C GLY A 275 -1.76 -2.39 -0.19
N ALA A 276 -2.65 -1.97 0.69
CA ALA A 276 -3.96 -1.48 0.33
C ALA A 276 -4.35 -0.28 1.19
N LEU A 277 -4.92 0.74 0.55
CA LEU A 277 -5.51 1.87 1.26
C LEU A 277 -6.97 1.60 1.54
N TYR A 278 -7.37 1.78 2.80
CA TYR A 278 -8.74 1.59 3.26
C TYR A 278 -9.13 2.68 4.25
N ASP A 279 -10.43 2.92 4.36
CA ASP A 279 -11.01 3.85 5.34
C ASP A 279 -12.22 3.20 6.03
N SER A 280 -12.97 3.98 6.80
CA SER A 280 -14.17 3.52 7.55
C SER A 280 -15.28 2.95 6.66
N THR A 281 -15.22 3.15 5.33
CA THR A 281 -16.18 2.58 4.39
C THR A 281 -15.66 1.35 3.63
N GLY A 282 -14.44 0.90 3.94
CA GLY A 282 -13.83 -0.30 3.38
C GLY A 282 -12.63 -0.04 2.47
N LEU A 283 -12.30 -1.05 1.68
CA LEU A 283 -11.15 -1.05 0.78
C LEU A 283 -11.33 -0.01 -0.36
N ARG A 284 -10.31 0.83 -0.59
CA ARG A 284 -10.34 1.89 -1.61
C ARG A 284 -9.36 1.68 -2.74
N THR A 285 -8.15 1.26 -2.42
CA THR A 285 -7.08 1.13 -3.41
C THR A 285 -6.22 -0.06 -3.08
N VAL A 286 -5.88 -0.85 -4.10
CA VAL A 286 -4.86 -1.90 -4.00
C VAL A 286 -3.59 -1.38 -4.64
N LEU A 287 -2.46 -1.59 -3.98
CA LEU A 287 -1.13 -1.26 -4.47
C LEU A 287 -0.42 -2.57 -4.79
N SER A 288 0.09 -2.69 -6.01
CA SER A 288 0.98 -3.79 -6.39
C SER A 288 2.28 -3.25 -6.95
N ARG A 289 3.35 -4.03 -6.79
CA ARG A 289 4.68 -3.69 -7.32
C ARG A 289 5.10 -4.73 -8.34
N ASP A 290 5.68 -4.26 -9.42
CA ASP A 290 6.33 -5.10 -10.42
C ASP A 290 7.49 -4.32 -11.03
N MET A 291 8.70 -4.90 -11.09
CA MET A 291 9.85 -4.38 -11.85
C MET A 291 10.04 -2.84 -11.84
N GLY A 292 10.31 -2.24 -10.68
CA GLY A 292 10.52 -0.78 -10.55
C GLY A 292 9.26 0.09 -10.79
N THR A 293 8.09 -0.55 -10.81
CA THR A 293 6.79 0.08 -11.07
C THR A 293 5.81 -0.20 -9.95
N LEU A 294 5.06 0.83 -9.54
CA LEU A 294 3.97 0.73 -8.59
C LEU A 294 2.65 0.91 -9.33
N ASN A 295 1.77 -0.08 -9.25
CA ASN A 295 0.44 -0.06 -9.84
C ASN A 295 -0.59 0.28 -8.75
N VAL A 296 -1.46 1.24 -9.06
CA VAL A 296 -2.49 1.77 -8.18
C VAL A 296 -3.84 1.37 -8.77
N HIS A 297 -4.47 0.38 -8.16
CA HIS A 297 -5.74 -0.20 -8.62
C HIS A 297 -6.91 0.40 -7.85
N ASP A 298 -7.95 0.79 -8.59
CA ASP A 298 -9.21 1.24 -7.99
C ASP A 298 -10.03 0.02 -7.57
N ALA A 299 -10.26 -0.15 -6.26
CA ALA A 299 -10.98 -1.31 -5.73
C ALA A 299 -12.44 -1.38 -6.21
N ALA A 300 -13.06 -0.24 -6.54
CA ALA A 300 -14.41 -0.19 -7.10
C ALA A 300 -14.44 -0.58 -8.58
N ARG A 301 -13.29 -0.60 -9.26
CA ARG A 301 -13.16 -0.90 -10.69
C ARG A 301 -11.98 -1.85 -10.96
N PRO A 302 -12.02 -3.11 -10.46
CA PRO A 302 -10.89 -4.06 -10.55
C PRO A 302 -10.47 -4.41 -11.99
N LYS A 303 -11.40 -4.29 -12.94
CA LYS A 303 -11.14 -4.56 -14.36
C LYS A 303 -10.52 -3.37 -15.11
N ALA A 304 -10.44 -2.19 -14.48
CA ALA A 304 -9.80 -1.03 -15.09
C ALA A 304 -8.27 -1.20 -15.12
N ALA A 305 -7.61 -0.51 -16.05
CA ALA A 305 -6.15 -0.43 -16.01
C ALA A 305 -5.72 0.38 -14.77
N PRO A 306 -4.69 -0.05 -14.03
CA PRO A 306 -4.19 0.71 -12.89
C PRO A 306 -3.54 2.02 -13.33
N LYS A 307 -3.48 3.00 -12.42
CA LYS A 307 -2.52 4.11 -12.57
C LYS A 307 -1.14 3.55 -12.25
N THR A 308 -0.22 3.71 -13.19
CA THR A 308 1.13 3.18 -13.08
C THR A 308 2.11 4.30 -12.74
N VAL A 309 2.88 4.11 -11.68
CA VAL A 309 3.94 5.05 -11.25
C VAL A 309 5.28 4.32 -11.36
N ARG A 310 6.07 4.70 -12.36
CA ARG A 310 7.43 4.18 -12.52
C ARG A 310 8.38 4.97 -11.63
N TYR A 311 9.10 4.27 -10.77
CA TYR A 311 10.03 4.85 -9.80
C TYR A 311 11.39 4.16 -9.79
N GLY A 312 11.58 3.23 -10.72
CA GLY A 312 12.89 2.71 -11.02
C GLY A 312 12.84 2.09 -12.40
N SER A 313 13.98 1.58 -12.81
CA SER A 313 14.00 0.52 -13.80
C SER A 313 14.35 -0.76 -13.04
N PRO A 314 13.83 -1.91 -13.50
CA PRO A 314 14.16 -3.16 -12.85
C PRO A 314 15.68 -3.33 -12.85
N THR A 315 16.22 -3.73 -11.71
CA THR A 315 17.61 -4.17 -11.61
C THR A 315 17.79 -5.48 -12.39
N GLU A 316 19.02 -5.83 -12.77
CA GLU A 316 19.29 -7.12 -13.41
C GLU A 316 18.83 -8.29 -12.53
N GLU A 317 18.99 -8.18 -11.21
CA GLU A 317 18.48 -9.14 -10.23
C GLU A 317 16.94 -9.22 -10.25
N GLU A 318 16.24 -8.08 -10.26
CA GLU A 318 14.78 -8.06 -10.40
C GLU A 318 14.31 -8.63 -11.75
N LEU A 319 15.10 -8.51 -12.83
CA LEU A 319 14.78 -9.13 -14.12
C LEU A 319 14.99 -10.65 -14.10
N LEU A 320 16.07 -11.13 -13.49
CA LEU A 320 16.35 -12.55 -13.33
C LEU A 320 15.30 -13.22 -12.43
N ASN A 321 14.82 -12.49 -11.42
CA ASN A 321 13.86 -12.97 -10.43
C ASN A 321 12.43 -12.47 -10.67
N ALA A 322 12.16 -11.91 -11.86
CA ALA A 322 10.84 -11.35 -12.20
C ALA A 322 9.71 -12.40 -12.11
N LYS A 323 10.06 -13.68 -12.26
CA LYS A 323 9.14 -14.80 -12.03
C LYS A 323 9.39 -15.39 -10.65
N ARG A 324 8.45 -15.16 -9.72
CA ARG A 324 8.43 -15.85 -8.43
C ARG A 324 8.26 -17.35 -8.67
N THR A 325 9.28 -18.12 -8.34
CA THR A 325 9.27 -19.58 -8.39
C THR A 325 9.36 -20.14 -6.97
N LEU A 326 8.63 -21.22 -6.70
CA LEU A 326 8.67 -21.95 -5.43
C LEU A 326 9.57 -23.19 -5.51
N SER A 327 10.37 -23.30 -6.59
CA SER A 327 11.43 -24.29 -6.70
C SER A 327 12.46 -24.06 -5.59
N PRO A 328 12.92 -25.11 -4.88
CA PRO A 328 13.85 -24.95 -3.77
C PRO A 328 15.23 -24.40 -4.18
N CYS A 329 15.57 -24.42 -5.47
CA CYS A 329 16.92 -24.13 -5.97
C CYS A 329 16.98 -23.04 -7.03
N LYS A 330 15.83 -22.43 -7.35
CA LYS A 330 15.76 -21.22 -8.18
C LYS A 330 15.27 -20.12 -7.23
N GLN A 331 16.16 -19.26 -6.78
CA GLN A 331 15.84 -18.07 -5.97
C GLN A 331 16.35 -16.83 -6.68
#